data_AF-A0A450U0W7-F1
#
_entry.id   AF-A0A450U0W7-F1
#
_cell.length_a   1.000
_cell.length_b   1.000
_cell.length_c   1.000
_cell.angle_alpha   90.00
_cell.angle_beta   90.00
_cell.angle_gamma   90.00
#
_symmetry.space_group_name_H-M   'P 1'
#
loop_
_entity.id
_entity.type
_entity.pdbx_description
1 polymer ?
#
loop_
_entity_poly.entity_id
_entity_poly.type
_entity_poly.pdbx_seq_one_letter_code
_entity_poly.pdbx_strand_id
1 'polypeptide(L)'
;MCGKLAIVRSILAAERNSRLYFDKHKGNFNIVLHKLGKTWYPAFFRLLTRNHTKDGLADRFRSVLLCVFNYDRCIEHFLYHALQVYYGMSSEAAAGLMKQLPIYHPYGSVGSLPWQGGDDVMAFGDEPSPHQLLQLADGIKTFTEGVKPGSGGIWESKRDIARAVQFSWRKSALCRPGDRRSQGELNSPGDIAAARKLVFLGFGFHELNMELLSLTDGDLEVFKKDLEKGYIDKNLFPSCFATAHGHSESNVANIKGRIRRLFGNQSATVDQEVKDSSCRDFFQEFSMSLSF
;
A
#
# COMPACT_ATOMS: atom_id res chain seq x y z
N MET A 1 -14.77 -3.49 -20.24
CA MET A 1 -14.52 -4.92 -19.91
C MET A 1 -13.21 -5.44 -20.50
N CYS A 2 -13.09 -5.70 -21.82
CA CYS A 2 -11.97 -6.46 -22.41
C CYS A 2 -10.54 -6.03 -21.98
N GLY A 3 -10.28 -4.73 -21.83
CA GLY A 3 -8.99 -4.23 -21.32
C GLY A 3 -8.65 -4.71 -19.90
N LYS A 4 -9.64 -4.84 -19.01
CA LYS A 4 -9.44 -5.39 -17.65
C LYS A 4 -9.07 -6.87 -17.68
N LEU A 5 -9.80 -7.66 -18.47
CA LEU A 5 -9.51 -9.09 -18.67
C LEU A 5 -8.08 -9.29 -19.20
N ALA A 6 -7.64 -8.44 -20.14
CA ALA A 6 -6.27 -8.43 -20.64
C ALA A 6 -5.24 -8.05 -19.55
N ILE A 7 -5.50 -7.02 -18.74
CA ILE A 7 -4.64 -6.62 -17.62
C ILE A 7 -4.51 -7.76 -16.59
N VAL A 8 -5.62 -8.28 -16.07
CA VAL A 8 -5.62 -9.36 -15.05
C VAL A 8 -4.84 -10.57 -15.55
N ARG A 9 -5.16 -11.09 -16.74
CA ARG A 9 -4.47 -12.26 -17.28
C ARG A 9 -2.99 -12.00 -17.57
N SER A 10 -2.63 -10.80 -18.03
CA SER A 10 -1.22 -10.44 -18.26
C SER A 10 -0.43 -10.35 -16.95
N ILE A 11 -1.04 -9.85 -15.87
CA ILE A 11 -0.40 -9.77 -14.56
C ILE A 11 -0.26 -11.16 -13.94
N LEU A 12 -1.28 -12.01 -13.96
CA LEU A 12 -1.17 -13.40 -13.46
C LEU A 12 -0.13 -14.20 -14.26
N ALA A 13 -0.09 -14.05 -15.59
CA ALA A 13 0.97 -14.63 -16.41
C ALA A 13 2.37 -14.06 -16.09
N ALA A 14 2.48 -12.77 -15.75
CA ALA A 14 3.74 -12.15 -15.32
C ALA A 14 4.17 -12.61 -13.93
N GLU A 15 3.25 -12.76 -12.97
CA GLU A 15 3.48 -13.38 -11.65
C GLU A 15 4.07 -14.79 -11.84
N ARG A 16 3.44 -15.63 -12.68
CA ARG A 16 3.86 -17.01 -12.99
C ARG A 16 5.26 -17.12 -13.59
N ASN A 17 5.63 -16.15 -14.43
CA ASN A 17 6.95 -16.08 -15.07
C ASN A 17 7.99 -15.27 -14.26
N SER A 18 7.61 -14.73 -13.10
CA SER A 18 8.48 -13.93 -12.24
C SER A 18 9.50 -14.79 -11.47
N ARG A 19 10.50 -14.13 -10.87
CA ARG A 19 11.42 -14.78 -9.92
C ARG A 19 10.78 -15.10 -8.56
N LEU A 20 9.59 -14.58 -8.28
CA LEU A 20 8.84 -14.81 -7.05
C LEU A 20 8.07 -16.13 -7.08
N TYR A 21 7.60 -16.55 -8.26
CA TYR A 21 6.83 -17.78 -8.39
C TYR A 21 7.64 -19.03 -8.01
N PHE A 22 6.97 -19.92 -7.28
CA PHE A 22 7.44 -21.26 -6.98
C PHE A 22 6.26 -22.23 -6.92
N ASP A 23 6.51 -23.47 -7.32
CA ASP A 23 5.54 -24.55 -7.14
C ASP A 23 5.59 -25.03 -5.68
N LYS A 24 4.54 -24.70 -4.92
CA LYS A 24 4.36 -25.05 -3.50
C LYS A 24 4.41 -26.57 -3.21
N HIS A 25 4.24 -27.42 -4.22
CA HIS A 25 4.33 -28.88 -4.10
C HIS A 25 5.72 -29.43 -4.46
N LYS A 26 6.59 -28.62 -5.09
CA LYS A 26 7.92 -29.04 -5.58
C LYS A 26 9.09 -28.26 -4.99
N GLY A 27 8.85 -27.21 -4.20
CA GLY A 27 9.92 -26.39 -3.64
C GLY A 27 9.50 -25.49 -2.47
N ASN A 28 10.51 -24.97 -1.77
CA ASN A 28 10.37 -24.06 -0.64
C ASN A 28 10.87 -22.66 -1.04
N PHE A 29 10.21 -21.60 -0.55
CA PHE A 29 10.55 -20.19 -0.82
C PHE A 29 11.99 -19.79 -0.46
N ASN A 30 12.69 -20.57 0.38
CA ASN A 30 14.14 -20.51 0.54
C ASN A 30 14.91 -20.38 -0.80
N ILE A 31 14.49 -21.14 -1.83
CA ILE A 31 15.11 -21.11 -3.17
C ILE A 31 14.78 -19.81 -3.93
N VAL A 32 13.59 -19.24 -3.69
CA VAL A 32 13.18 -17.95 -4.26
C VAL A 32 14.00 -16.81 -3.66
N LEU A 33 14.18 -16.77 -2.34
CA LEU A 33 14.96 -15.72 -1.67
C LEU A 33 16.39 -15.59 -2.22
N HIS A 34 17.04 -16.71 -2.52
CA HIS A 34 18.35 -16.69 -3.19
C HIS A 34 18.29 -16.06 -4.60
N LYS A 35 17.30 -16.42 -5.41
CA LYS A 35 17.06 -15.81 -6.76
C LYS A 35 16.74 -14.30 -6.67
N LEU A 36 16.15 -13.86 -5.56
CA LEU A 36 15.81 -12.46 -5.29
C LEU A 36 16.99 -11.61 -4.77
N GLY A 37 18.15 -12.20 -4.47
CA GLY A 37 19.29 -11.49 -3.86
C GLY A 37 19.80 -10.25 -4.62
N LYS A 38 19.53 -10.15 -5.93
CA LYS A 38 19.86 -8.97 -6.78
C LYS A 38 18.67 -8.01 -7.02
N THR A 39 17.56 -8.17 -6.31
CA THR A 39 16.36 -7.34 -6.40
C THR A 39 16.23 -6.41 -5.18
N TRP A 40 15.24 -5.52 -5.19
CA TRP A 40 14.98 -4.60 -4.08
C TRP A 40 14.28 -5.27 -2.88
N TYR A 41 13.57 -6.38 -3.10
CA TYR A 41 12.77 -7.08 -2.09
C TYR A 41 13.58 -7.44 -0.82
N PRO A 42 14.78 -8.06 -0.86
CA PRO A 42 15.54 -8.36 0.36
C PRO A 42 16.07 -7.09 1.06
N ALA A 43 16.28 -5.99 0.35
CA ALA A 43 16.67 -4.72 0.96
C ALA A 43 15.49 -4.12 1.74
N PHE A 44 14.31 -4.07 1.12
CA PHE A 44 13.08 -3.61 1.76
C PHE A 44 12.64 -4.50 2.94
N PHE A 45 12.78 -5.83 2.84
CA PHE A 45 12.52 -6.72 3.98
C PHE A 45 13.46 -6.42 5.15
N ARG A 46 14.78 -6.37 4.92
CA ARG A 46 15.77 -6.04 5.97
C ARG A 46 15.54 -4.64 6.56
N LEU A 47 15.07 -3.71 5.75
CA LEU A 47 14.72 -2.36 6.17
C LEU A 47 13.55 -2.41 7.17
N LEU A 48 12.40 -2.97 6.77
CA LEU A 48 11.22 -3.16 7.64
C LEU A 48 11.59 -3.91 8.93
N THR A 49 12.31 -5.03 8.84
CA THR A 49 12.53 -5.94 9.97
C THR A 49 13.76 -5.62 10.82
N ARG A 50 14.52 -4.56 10.49
CA ARG A 50 15.82 -4.26 11.12
C ARG A 50 15.71 -4.18 12.64
N ASN A 51 16.60 -4.89 13.34
CA ASN A 51 16.77 -4.90 14.80
C ASN A 51 15.54 -5.31 15.64
N HIS A 52 14.50 -5.91 15.03
CA HIS A 52 13.27 -6.29 15.75
C HIS A 52 13.14 -7.80 15.96
N THR A 53 12.75 -8.19 17.19
CA THR A 53 12.26 -9.54 17.52
C THR A 53 10.86 -9.75 16.93
N LYS A 54 10.35 -10.99 16.97
CA LYS A 54 9.01 -11.34 16.47
C LYS A 54 7.91 -10.43 17.04
N ASP A 55 8.01 -10.10 18.32
CA ASP A 55 7.01 -9.35 19.07
C ASP A 55 6.98 -7.87 18.66
N GLY A 56 8.16 -7.27 18.47
CA GLY A 56 8.29 -5.89 18.00
C GLY A 56 7.89 -5.67 16.54
N LEU A 57 7.83 -6.72 15.71
CA LEU A 57 7.42 -6.59 14.30
C LEU A 57 5.98 -6.10 14.15
N ALA A 58 5.08 -6.38 15.10
CA ALA A 58 3.69 -5.94 15.00
C ALA A 58 3.55 -4.41 15.06
N ASP A 59 4.20 -3.76 16.04
CA ASP A 59 4.21 -2.30 16.14
C ASP A 59 4.98 -1.65 14.99
N ARG A 60 6.08 -2.27 14.56
CA ARG A 60 6.80 -1.88 13.35
C ARG A 60 5.89 -1.87 12.13
N PHE A 61 5.13 -2.95 11.89
CA PHE A 61 4.27 -3.08 10.72
C PHE A 61 3.12 -2.07 10.78
N ARG A 62 2.52 -1.86 11.95
CA ARG A 62 1.53 -0.79 12.19
C ARG A 62 2.08 0.62 11.98
N SER A 63 3.40 0.81 12.08
CA SER A 63 4.08 2.10 11.85
C SER A 63 4.34 2.43 10.38
N VAL A 64 3.92 1.59 9.43
CA VAL A 64 4.16 1.78 7.99
C VAL A 64 2.87 1.59 7.18
N LEU A 65 2.53 2.56 6.33
CA LEU A 65 1.46 2.41 5.33
C LEU A 65 2.09 2.35 3.93
N LEU A 66 1.77 1.29 3.18
CA LEU A 66 2.18 1.11 1.79
C LEU A 66 1.01 1.44 0.85
N CYS A 67 1.21 2.40 -0.05
CA CYS A 67 0.25 2.75 -1.10
C CYS A 67 0.80 2.27 -2.45
N VAL A 68 0.22 1.18 -2.97
CA VAL A 68 0.72 0.44 -4.14
C VAL A 68 -0.16 0.73 -5.34
N PHE A 69 0.35 1.48 -6.31
CA PHE A 69 -0.41 1.83 -7.52
C PHE A 69 -0.47 0.72 -8.58
N ASN A 70 0.27 -0.37 -8.37
CA ASN A 70 0.18 -1.57 -9.20
C ASN A 70 -1.00 -2.45 -8.75
N TYR A 71 -1.56 -3.23 -9.68
CA TYR A 71 -2.55 -4.28 -9.39
C TYR A 71 -1.91 -5.63 -9.03
N ASP A 72 -0.59 -5.76 -9.18
CA ASP A 72 0.16 -6.98 -8.89
C ASP A 72 0.35 -7.19 -7.38
N ARG A 73 0.57 -8.45 -6.98
CA ARG A 73 0.54 -8.90 -5.59
C ARG A 73 1.91 -9.34 -5.09
N CYS A 74 2.98 -8.84 -5.74
CA CYS A 74 4.33 -9.34 -5.56
C CYS A 74 4.90 -9.02 -4.17
N ILE A 75 4.53 -7.89 -3.59
CA ILE A 75 5.07 -7.44 -2.30
C ILE A 75 4.38 -8.17 -1.13
N GLU A 76 3.07 -8.41 -1.23
CA GLU A 76 2.26 -9.21 -0.30
C GLU A 76 2.77 -10.66 -0.28
N HIS A 77 2.92 -11.26 -1.45
CA HIS A 77 3.42 -12.62 -1.62
C HIS A 77 4.86 -12.77 -1.10
N PHE A 78 5.73 -11.80 -1.43
CA PHE A 78 7.10 -11.77 -0.96
C PHE A 78 7.20 -11.66 0.57
N LEU A 79 6.54 -10.67 1.18
CA LEU A 79 6.65 -10.41 2.62
C LEU A 79 6.10 -11.58 3.44
N TYR A 80 4.95 -12.14 3.04
CA TYR A 80 4.35 -13.31 3.69
C TYR A 80 5.32 -14.50 3.77
N HIS A 81 5.93 -14.90 2.66
CA HIS A 81 6.87 -16.03 2.67
C HIS A 81 8.27 -15.66 3.21
N ALA A 82 8.70 -14.40 3.11
CA ALA A 82 9.93 -13.93 3.75
C ALA A 82 9.83 -14.00 5.28
N LEU A 83 8.68 -13.66 5.88
CA LEU A 83 8.42 -13.84 7.30
C LEU A 83 8.52 -15.31 7.73
N GLN A 84 7.91 -16.22 6.95
CA GLN A 84 7.99 -17.66 7.21
C GLN A 84 9.43 -18.16 7.24
N VAL A 85 10.25 -17.79 6.24
CA VAL A 85 11.66 -18.23 6.17
C VAL A 85 12.54 -17.56 7.21
N TYR A 86 12.61 -16.22 7.24
CA TYR A 86 13.58 -15.51 8.07
C TYR A 86 13.30 -15.61 9.58
N TYR A 87 12.03 -15.77 9.97
CA TYR A 87 11.63 -15.85 11.37
C TYR A 87 11.11 -17.23 11.79
N GLY A 88 11.03 -18.22 10.88
CA GLY A 88 10.43 -19.53 11.20
C GLY A 88 8.98 -19.37 11.68
N MET A 89 8.18 -18.57 10.97
CA MET A 89 6.76 -18.36 11.27
C MET A 89 5.89 -19.41 10.55
N SER A 90 4.80 -19.83 11.18
CA SER A 90 3.77 -20.61 10.49
C SER A 90 2.98 -19.74 9.50
N SER A 91 2.16 -20.37 8.65
CA SER A 91 1.27 -19.66 7.72
C SER A 91 0.33 -18.69 8.44
N GLU A 92 -0.22 -19.12 9.57
CA GLU A 92 -1.19 -18.39 10.38
C GLU A 92 -0.52 -17.21 11.09
N ALA A 93 0.68 -17.41 11.64
CA ALA A 93 1.47 -16.35 12.26
C ALA A 93 1.94 -15.30 11.24
N ALA A 94 2.40 -15.73 10.06
CA ALA A 94 2.80 -14.83 8.98
C ALA A 94 1.60 -14.03 8.43
N ALA A 95 0.44 -14.68 8.23
CA ALA A 95 -0.80 -14.00 7.82
C ALA A 95 -1.30 -13.02 8.89
N GLY A 96 -1.22 -13.40 10.18
CA GLY A 96 -1.57 -12.55 11.31
C GLY A 96 -0.70 -11.30 11.42
N LEU A 97 0.62 -11.43 11.18
CA LEU A 97 1.53 -10.28 11.14
C LEU A 97 1.35 -9.44 9.86
N MET A 98 1.12 -10.05 8.70
CA MET A 98 0.82 -9.30 7.47
C MET A 98 -0.45 -8.44 7.61
N LYS A 99 -1.46 -8.90 8.37
CA LYS A 99 -2.65 -8.10 8.74
C LYS A 99 -2.34 -6.88 9.64
N GLN A 100 -1.13 -6.75 10.17
CA GLN A 100 -0.66 -5.58 10.91
C GLN A 100 0.08 -4.56 10.03
N LEU A 101 0.29 -4.84 8.74
CA LEU A 101 0.89 -3.92 7.77
C LEU A 101 -0.20 -3.39 6.83
N PRO A 102 -0.65 -2.14 6.99
CA PRO A 102 -1.54 -1.49 6.03
C PRO A 102 -0.90 -1.45 4.63
N ILE A 103 -1.48 -2.21 3.69
CA ILE A 103 -1.18 -2.13 2.26
C ILE A 103 -2.47 -1.80 1.52
N TYR A 104 -2.41 -0.78 0.66
CA TYR A 104 -3.57 -0.24 -0.03
C TYR A 104 -3.32 -0.10 -1.53
N HIS A 105 -4.24 -0.62 -2.36
CA HIS A 105 -4.20 -0.51 -3.83
C HIS A 105 -5.31 0.44 -4.33
N PRO A 106 -5.01 1.68 -4.76
CA PRO A 106 -6.01 2.65 -5.25
C PRO A 106 -6.85 2.17 -6.43
N TYR A 107 -6.32 1.25 -7.23
CA TYR A 107 -6.95 0.70 -8.42
C TYR A 107 -7.45 -0.75 -8.24
N GLY A 108 -7.43 -1.28 -7.02
CA GLY A 108 -7.66 -2.70 -6.75
C GLY A 108 -6.45 -3.58 -7.10
N SER A 109 -6.56 -4.89 -6.88
CA SER A 109 -5.53 -5.88 -7.16
C SER A 109 -6.10 -7.08 -7.93
N VAL A 110 -5.26 -7.95 -8.48
CA VAL A 110 -5.70 -9.14 -9.26
C VAL A 110 -6.13 -10.32 -8.38
N GLY A 111 -6.90 -10.05 -7.32
CA GLY A 111 -7.53 -11.02 -6.43
C GLY A 111 -6.76 -11.33 -5.15
N SER A 112 -7.45 -11.68 -4.07
CA SER A 112 -6.81 -12.01 -2.80
C SER A 112 -5.87 -13.23 -2.90
N LEU A 113 -4.72 -13.18 -2.22
CA LEU A 113 -3.85 -14.35 -2.07
C LEU A 113 -4.49 -15.38 -1.12
N PRO A 114 -4.18 -16.69 -1.24
CA PRO A 114 -4.84 -17.73 -0.45
C PRO A 114 -4.72 -17.63 1.08
N TRP A 115 -3.79 -16.82 1.60
CA TRP A 115 -3.64 -16.55 3.04
C TRP A 115 -4.45 -15.33 3.52
N GLN A 116 -4.94 -14.49 2.61
CA GLN A 116 -5.82 -13.36 2.91
C GLN A 116 -7.28 -13.83 3.07
N GLY A 117 -7.71 -14.81 2.25
CA GLY A 117 -9.09 -15.28 2.17
C GLY A 117 -9.96 -14.39 1.28
N GLY A 118 -11.29 -14.56 1.33
CA GLY A 118 -12.26 -13.82 0.51
C GLY A 118 -12.79 -14.62 -0.68
N ASP A 119 -13.71 -14.02 -1.43
CA ASP A 119 -14.40 -14.66 -2.56
C ASP A 119 -13.58 -14.64 -3.87
N ASP A 120 -12.62 -13.72 -3.98
CA ASP A 120 -11.80 -13.47 -5.18
C ASP A 120 -10.42 -14.17 -5.12
N VAL A 121 -10.29 -15.22 -4.30
CA VAL A 121 -9.01 -15.88 -4.04
C VAL A 121 -8.40 -16.49 -5.30
N MET A 122 -7.17 -16.06 -5.60
CA MET A 122 -6.36 -16.54 -6.71
C MET A 122 -4.93 -16.76 -6.21
N ALA A 123 -4.33 -17.93 -6.48
CA ALA A 123 -2.94 -18.17 -6.10
C ALA A 123 -1.98 -17.29 -6.93
N PHE A 124 -0.77 -17.07 -6.41
CA PHE A 124 0.23 -16.25 -7.08
C PHE A 124 0.68 -16.92 -8.38
N GLY A 125 0.39 -16.29 -9.51
CA GLY A 125 0.69 -16.83 -10.83
C GLY A 125 -0.07 -18.08 -11.27
N ASP A 126 -1.28 -18.39 -10.75
CA ASP A 126 -2.13 -19.43 -11.35
C ASP A 126 -3.01 -18.86 -12.48
N GLU A 127 -3.39 -19.71 -13.44
CA GLU A 127 -4.21 -19.31 -14.60
C GLU A 127 -5.70 -19.32 -14.22
N PRO A 128 -6.45 -18.22 -14.45
CA PRO A 128 -7.84 -18.11 -14.03
C PRO A 128 -8.80 -18.84 -14.98
N SER A 129 -9.82 -19.49 -14.44
CA SER A 129 -10.98 -19.90 -15.25
C SER A 129 -11.72 -18.68 -15.82
N PRO A 130 -12.52 -18.81 -16.90
CA PRO A 130 -13.25 -17.67 -17.48
C PRO A 130 -14.16 -16.93 -16.49
N HIS A 131 -14.76 -17.63 -15.52
CA HIS A 131 -15.55 -17.01 -14.45
C HIS A 131 -14.68 -16.19 -13.49
N GLN A 132 -13.58 -16.77 -13.00
CA GLN A 132 -12.63 -16.07 -12.13
C GLN A 132 -12.03 -14.86 -12.85
N LEU A 133 -11.69 -14.97 -14.14
CA LEU A 133 -11.13 -13.85 -14.91
C LEU A 133 -12.10 -12.67 -15.02
N LEU A 134 -13.42 -12.91 -15.11
CA LEU A 134 -14.45 -11.87 -15.05
C LEU A 134 -14.52 -11.23 -13.65
N GLN A 135 -14.63 -12.05 -12.61
CA GLN A 135 -14.70 -11.59 -11.21
C GLN A 135 -13.48 -10.75 -10.80
N LEU A 136 -12.27 -11.21 -11.16
CA LEU A 136 -11.02 -10.50 -10.92
C LEU A 136 -10.90 -9.20 -11.75
N ALA A 137 -11.55 -9.14 -12.92
CA ALA A 137 -11.60 -7.92 -13.72
C ALA A 137 -12.53 -6.87 -13.10
N ASP A 138 -13.63 -7.26 -12.45
CA ASP A 138 -14.47 -6.29 -11.71
C ASP A 138 -13.76 -5.75 -10.45
N GLY A 139 -12.85 -6.53 -9.86
CA GLY A 139 -11.99 -6.10 -8.75
C GLY A 139 -10.98 -4.98 -9.06
N ILE A 140 -10.65 -4.74 -10.35
CA ILE A 140 -9.70 -3.70 -10.76
C ILE A 140 -10.35 -2.51 -11.47
N LYS A 141 -9.75 -1.32 -11.33
CA LYS A 141 -10.22 -0.05 -11.92
C LYS A 141 -9.17 0.52 -12.86
N THR A 142 -9.54 0.75 -14.11
CA THR A 142 -8.66 1.30 -15.14
C THR A 142 -8.75 2.82 -15.24
N PHE A 143 -7.64 3.43 -15.67
CA PHE A 143 -7.49 4.88 -15.90
C PHE A 143 -8.67 5.53 -16.67
N THR A 144 -9.17 4.87 -17.70
CA THR A 144 -10.22 5.40 -18.60
C THR A 144 -11.64 5.31 -18.04
N GLU A 145 -11.89 4.61 -16.93
CA GLU A 145 -13.21 4.61 -16.28
C GLU A 145 -13.50 5.93 -15.57
N GLY A 146 -12.44 6.65 -15.18
CA GLY A 146 -12.47 8.06 -14.79
C GLY A 146 -13.11 8.36 -13.44
N VAL A 147 -12.78 9.53 -12.89
CA VAL A 147 -13.37 10.04 -11.64
C VAL A 147 -14.74 10.64 -11.94
N LYS A 148 -15.76 9.78 -12.16
CA LYS A 148 -17.15 10.22 -12.33
C LYS A 148 -17.75 10.71 -11.00
N PRO A 149 -18.14 11.99 -10.86
CA PRO A 149 -18.84 12.47 -9.66
C PRO A 149 -20.13 11.68 -9.43
N GLY A 150 -20.37 11.27 -8.18
CA GLY A 150 -21.61 10.60 -7.77
C GLY A 150 -21.74 9.11 -8.08
N SER A 151 -20.84 8.50 -8.86
CA SER A 151 -20.77 7.03 -8.94
C SER A 151 -19.93 6.47 -7.79
N GLY A 152 -20.57 5.66 -6.94
CA GLY A 152 -19.89 4.88 -5.90
C GLY A 152 -18.75 4.03 -6.47
N GLY A 153 -17.77 3.71 -5.63
CA GLY A 153 -16.57 2.96 -5.96
C GLY A 153 -15.31 3.81 -6.16
N ILE A 154 -15.35 4.91 -6.92
CA ILE A 154 -14.14 5.76 -7.13
C ILE A 154 -14.09 6.93 -6.15
N TRP A 155 -15.22 7.56 -5.84
CA TRP A 155 -15.28 8.65 -4.86
C TRP A 155 -15.18 8.17 -3.41
N GLU A 156 -15.56 6.92 -3.14
CA GLU A 156 -15.13 6.22 -1.93
C GLU A 156 -13.61 6.04 -1.95
N SER A 157 -13.00 5.29 -2.88
CA SER A 157 -11.55 5.08 -2.89
C SER A 157 -10.68 6.36 -2.79
N LYS A 158 -11.04 7.48 -3.44
CA LYS A 158 -10.34 8.78 -3.22
C LYS A 158 -10.36 9.21 -1.76
N ARG A 159 -11.59 9.39 -1.27
CA ARG A 159 -11.91 9.87 0.06
C ARG A 159 -11.40 8.92 1.13
N ASP A 160 -11.35 7.63 0.82
CA ASP A 160 -10.99 6.57 1.74
C ASP A 160 -9.47 6.31 1.74
N ILE A 161 -8.70 6.68 0.70
CA ILE A 161 -7.24 6.90 0.85
C ILE A 161 -7.00 8.11 1.74
N ALA A 162 -7.62 9.24 1.41
CA ALA A 162 -7.36 10.48 2.10
C ALA A 162 -7.83 10.42 3.57
N ARG A 163 -8.83 9.59 3.89
CA ARG A 163 -9.24 9.21 5.24
C ARG A 163 -8.41 8.09 5.86
N ALA A 164 -7.99 7.05 5.13
CA ALA A 164 -7.03 6.05 5.62
C ALA A 164 -5.74 6.74 6.10
N VAL A 165 -5.30 7.75 5.34
CA VAL A 165 -4.34 8.74 5.82
C VAL A 165 -4.96 9.51 6.99
N GLN A 166 -5.89 10.46 6.84
CA GLN A 166 -6.31 11.38 7.92
C GLN A 166 -6.73 10.76 9.28
N PHE A 167 -7.23 9.53 9.30
CA PHE A 167 -7.52 8.78 10.54
C PHE A 167 -6.24 8.26 11.24
N SER A 168 -5.02 8.59 10.75
CA SER A 168 -3.68 8.24 11.31
C SER A 168 -3.43 8.61 12.77
N TRP A 169 -4.23 9.56 13.22
CA TRP A 169 -3.67 10.86 13.61
C TRP A 169 -4.69 11.68 14.35
N ARG A 170 -5.98 11.45 14.02
CA ARG A 170 -7.06 11.42 15.00
C ARG A 170 -6.61 10.54 16.17
N LYS A 171 -6.05 11.22 17.17
CA LYS A 171 -5.31 10.68 18.31
C LYS A 171 -5.96 9.40 18.84
N SER A 172 -5.18 8.31 18.96
CA SER A 172 -5.64 6.92 19.13
C SER A 172 -6.43 6.58 20.42
N ALA A 173 -6.89 7.60 21.15
CA ALA A 173 -7.69 7.53 22.37
C ALA A 173 -8.94 8.45 22.38
N LEU A 174 -9.19 9.26 21.34
CA LEU A 174 -10.31 10.22 21.29
C LEU A 174 -11.12 10.14 19.98
N CYS A 175 -11.99 9.14 19.88
CA CYS A 175 -13.11 9.17 18.94
C CYS A 175 -14.13 10.24 19.35
N ARG A 176 -14.91 10.75 18.40
CA ARG A 176 -16.04 11.63 18.70
C ARG A 176 -17.15 10.84 19.42
N PRO A 177 -17.81 11.39 20.46
CA PRO A 177 -18.97 10.75 21.05
C PRO A 177 -20.08 10.56 20.00
N GLY A 178 -20.32 9.31 19.57
CA GLY A 178 -21.34 8.96 18.58
C GLY A 178 -20.90 8.04 17.43
N ASP A 179 -19.59 7.87 17.20
CA ASP A 179 -19.08 6.97 16.14
C ASP A 179 -19.36 5.49 16.48
N ARG A 180 -20.51 4.96 16.05
CA ARG A 180 -20.87 3.54 16.15
C ARG A 180 -20.01 2.70 15.20
N ARG A 181 -18.95 2.08 15.75
CA ARG A 181 -18.10 1.12 15.03
C ARG A 181 -18.86 -0.17 14.75
N SER A 182 -18.95 -0.57 13.49
CA SER A 182 -19.23 -1.95 13.09
C SER A 182 -18.00 -2.82 13.40
N GLN A 183 -18.16 -3.82 14.28
CA GLN A 183 -17.15 -4.88 14.43
C GLN A 183 -17.32 -5.86 13.26
N GLY A 184 -16.29 -6.07 12.45
CA GLY A 184 -16.31 -7.10 11.40
C GLY A 184 -15.22 -6.98 10.33
N GLU A 185 -14.94 -5.77 9.85
CA GLU A 185 -14.06 -5.56 8.69
C GLU A 185 -12.62 -5.26 9.13
N LEU A 186 -11.68 -6.16 8.77
CA LEU A 186 -10.25 -5.81 8.76
C LEU A 186 -10.01 -4.83 7.61
N ASN A 187 -9.03 -3.93 7.79
CA ASN A 187 -8.84 -2.69 7.00
C ASN A 187 -9.87 -1.60 7.34
N SER A 188 -10.41 -1.61 8.56
CA SER A 188 -11.19 -0.47 9.05
C SER A 188 -10.31 0.79 9.13
N PRO A 189 -10.86 2.01 8.95
CA PRO A 189 -10.07 3.24 9.16
C PRO A 189 -9.52 3.41 10.59
N GLY A 190 -9.91 2.55 11.55
CA GLY A 190 -9.34 2.51 12.90
C GLY A 190 -8.00 1.78 12.99
N ASP A 191 -7.76 0.79 12.13
CA ASP A 191 -6.45 0.13 11.96
C ASP A 191 -5.43 1.08 11.30
N ILE A 192 -5.95 2.19 10.74
CA ILE A 192 -5.28 3.36 10.14
C ILE A 192 -4.25 4.04 11.08
N ALA A 193 -4.45 3.90 12.38
CA ALA A 193 -4.19 4.93 13.39
C ALA A 193 -2.79 4.90 14.04
N ALA A 194 -1.75 4.49 13.30
CA ALA A 194 -0.37 4.39 13.81
C ALA A 194 0.77 4.60 12.78
N ALA A 195 0.47 4.79 11.49
CA ALA A 195 1.39 4.53 10.37
C ALA A 195 2.50 5.60 10.12
N ARG A 196 3.39 5.81 11.10
CA ARG A 196 4.48 6.82 11.17
C ARG A 196 5.31 7.07 9.89
N LYS A 197 5.44 6.13 8.95
CA LYS A 197 6.00 6.38 7.60
C LYS A 197 5.04 5.93 6.51
N LEU A 198 4.88 6.76 5.47
CA LEU A 198 4.05 6.50 4.30
C LEU A 198 4.93 6.25 3.08
N VAL A 199 4.78 5.10 2.42
CA VAL A 199 5.59 4.72 1.25
C VAL A 199 4.68 4.48 0.04
N PHE A 200 4.90 5.25 -1.03
CA PHE A 200 4.20 5.12 -2.31
C PHE A 200 5.03 4.31 -3.31
N LEU A 201 4.44 3.27 -3.89
CA LEU A 201 5.10 2.31 -4.78
C LEU A 201 4.39 2.16 -6.13
N GLY A 202 5.18 1.88 -7.16
CA GLY A 202 4.71 1.76 -8.55
C GLY A 202 4.81 3.06 -9.34
N PHE A 203 4.28 3.06 -10.56
CA PHE A 203 4.29 4.22 -11.48
C PHE A 203 3.20 5.26 -11.12
N GLY A 204 3.10 5.57 -9.82
CA GLY A 204 1.94 6.16 -9.18
C GLY A 204 1.69 7.65 -9.42
N PHE A 205 2.44 8.30 -10.30
CA PHE A 205 2.65 9.75 -10.27
C PHE A 205 2.16 10.52 -11.50
N HIS A 206 1.40 9.86 -12.37
CA HIS A 206 0.58 10.56 -13.36
C HIS A 206 -0.43 11.49 -12.66
N GLU A 207 -0.78 12.63 -13.26
CA GLU A 207 -1.51 13.70 -12.56
C GLU A 207 -2.85 13.24 -11.97
N LEU A 208 -3.59 12.41 -12.72
CA LEU A 208 -4.84 11.76 -12.30
C LEU A 208 -4.70 10.81 -11.11
N ASN A 209 -3.55 10.15 -10.94
CA ASN A 209 -3.26 9.33 -9.76
C ASN A 209 -3.10 10.23 -8.53
N MET A 210 -2.42 11.37 -8.69
CA MET A 210 -2.26 12.36 -7.63
C MET A 210 -3.57 13.12 -7.35
N GLU A 211 -4.49 13.20 -8.31
CA GLU A 211 -5.87 13.64 -8.09
C GLU A 211 -6.73 12.60 -7.37
N LEU A 212 -6.43 11.29 -7.48
CA LEU A 212 -7.07 10.28 -6.63
C LEU A 212 -6.66 10.43 -5.16
N LEU A 213 -5.40 10.81 -4.90
CA LEU A 213 -4.94 11.12 -3.54
C LEU A 213 -5.51 12.47 -3.02
N SER A 214 -5.64 13.47 -3.89
CA SER A 214 -5.95 14.85 -3.50
C SER A 214 -7.30 14.98 -2.77
N LEU A 215 -7.26 15.58 -1.57
CA LEU A 215 -8.43 15.95 -0.78
C LEU A 215 -9.37 16.89 -1.54
N THR A 216 -10.67 16.79 -1.26
CA THR A 216 -11.64 17.83 -1.64
C THR A 216 -11.54 19.03 -0.71
N ASP A 217 -12.05 20.20 -1.12
CA ASP A 217 -12.14 21.37 -0.24
C ASP A 217 -12.98 21.08 1.02
N GLY A 218 -13.99 20.21 0.92
CA GLY A 218 -14.78 19.75 2.08
C GLY A 218 -13.96 18.92 3.07
N ASP A 219 -13.12 18.00 2.58
CA ASP A 219 -12.24 17.21 3.46
C ASP A 219 -11.07 18.06 4.01
N LEU A 220 -10.59 19.06 3.26
CA LEU A 220 -9.65 20.07 3.74
C LEU A 220 -10.25 20.92 4.87
N GLU A 221 -11.52 21.31 4.76
CA GLU A 221 -12.25 22.03 5.81
C GLU A 221 -12.49 21.18 7.06
N VAL A 222 -12.78 19.88 6.91
CA VAL A 222 -12.86 18.94 8.05
C VAL A 222 -11.49 18.78 8.71
N PHE A 223 -10.42 18.64 7.92
CA PHE A 223 -9.05 18.53 8.42
C PHE A 223 -8.63 19.75 9.22
N LYS A 224 -8.82 20.96 8.70
CA LYS A 224 -8.55 22.23 9.43
C LYS A 224 -9.29 22.25 10.77
N LYS A 225 -10.58 21.91 10.79
CA LYS A 225 -11.42 21.93 11.99
C LYS A 225 -11.04 20.86 13.02
N ASP A 226 -10.54 19.69 12.62
CA ASP A 226 -10.01 18.67 13.54
C ASP A 226 -8.60 19.06 14.04
N LEU A 227 -7.81 19.77 13.23
CA LEU A 227 -6.48 20.30 13.56
C LEU A 227 -6.55 21.47 14.56
N GLU A 228 -7.49 22.40 14.36
CA GLU A 228 -7.80 23.52 15.26
C GLU A 228 -8.32 23.03 16.62
N LYS A 229 -9.04 21.91 16.64
CA LYS A 229 -9.54 21.26 17.87
C LYS A 229 -8.51 20.36 18.57
N GLY A 230 -7.29 20.27 18.04
CA GLY A 230 -6.23 19.43 18.62
C GLY A 230 -6.49 17.93 18.55
N TYR A 231 -7.42 17.47 17.69
CA TYR A 231 -7.65 16.05 17.43
C TYR A 231 -6.55 15.44 16.55
N ILE A 232 -5.88 16.27 15.76
CA ILE A 232 -4.73 15.93 14.91
C ILE A 232 -3.51 16.70 15.42
N ASP A 233 -2.39 16.01 15.62
CA ASP A 233 -1.12 16.61 16.08
C ASP A 233 -0.18 16.87 14.89
N LYS A 234 0.21 18.14 14.69
CA LYS A 234 1.11 18.56 13.60
C LYS A 234 2.53 17.98 13.71
N ASN A 235 2.92 17.52 14.90
CA ASN A 235 4.21 16.91 15.18
C ASN A 235 4.22 15.40 14.92
N LEU A 236 3.07 14.81 14.56
CA LEU A 236 2.91 13.38 14.27
C LEU A 236 2.64 13.09 12.78
N PHE A 237 2.78 14.07 11.88
CA PHE A 237 2.66 13.81 10.44
C PHE A 237 3.76 12.83 9.94
N PRO A 238 3.46 11.99 8.94
CA PRO A 238 4.40 10.98 8.44
C PRO A 238 5.51 11.57 7.58
N SER A 239 6.71 11.00 7.72
CA SER A 239 7.72 11.09 6.66
C SER A 239 7.22 10.29 5.44
N CYS A 240 7.18 10.92 4.28
CA CYS A 240 6.59 10.41 3.04
C CYS A 240 7.70 10.06 2.01
N PHE A 241 7.62 8.85 1.45
CA PHE A 241 8.63 8.27 0.56
C PHE A 241 8.00 7.80 -0.76
N ALA A 242 8.63 8.05 -1.91
CA ALA A 242 8.01 7.81 -3.22
C ALA A 242 9.02 7.54 -4.37
N THR A 243 8.79 6.45 -5.10
CA THR A 243 9.58 6.04 -6.28
C THR A 243 9.03 6.64 -7.58
N ALA A 244 9.54 7.78 -8.02
CA ALA A 244 9.03 8.52 -9.20
C ALA A 244 9.76 8.15 -10.51
N HIS A 245 9.99 6.85 -10.76
CA HIS A 245 10.80 6.37 -11.90
C HIS A 245 10.27 6.84 -13.27
N GLY A 246 11.11 7.57 -14.02
CA GLY A 246 10.81 8.11 -15.35
C GLY A 246 10.17 9.50 -15.35
N HIS A 247 10.31 10.28 -14.28
CA HIS A 247 9.73 11.63 -14.13
C HIS A 247 10.80 12.70 -13.92
N SER A 248 10.84 13.70 -14.81
CA SER A 248 11.69 14.89 -14.69
C SER A 248 11.63 15.58 -13.31
N GLU A 249 12.68 16.32 -12.95
CA GLU A 249 12.76 17.06 -11.68
C GLU A 249 11.56 18.00 -11.44
N SER A 250 11.04 18.62 -12.52
CA SER A 250 9.81 19.42 -12.49
C SER A 250 8.57 18.61 -12.08
N ASN A 251 8.47 17.37 -12.55
CA ASN A 251 7.42 16.44 -12.13
C ASN A 251 7.64 15.94 -10.70
N VAL A 252 8.88 15.67 -10.29
CA VAL A 252 9.22 15.36 -8.87
C VAL A 252 8.82 16.50 -7.93
N ALA A 253 9.05 17.76 -8.31
CA ALA A 253 8.60 18.93 -7.55
C ALA A 253 7.06 19.02 -7.49
N ASN A 254 6.36 18.77 -8.60
CA ASN A 254 4.89 18.70 -8.64
C ASN A 254 4.34 17.56 -7.76
N ILE A 255 4.99 16.39 -7.74
CA ILE A 255 4.62 15.26 -6.88
C ILE A 255 4.75 15.64 -5.41
N LYS A 256 5.89 16.22 -4.98
CA LYS A 256 6.04 16.77 -3.62
C LYS A 256 4.91 17.77 -3.34
N GLY A 257 4.70 18.77 -4.21
CA GLY A 257 3.62 19.74 -4.10
C GLY A 257 2.20 19.15 -3.98
N ARG A 258 1.90 18.01 -4.62
CA ARG A 258 0.63 17.29 -4.49
C ARG A 258 0.56 16.42 -3.22
N ILE A 259 1.67 15.82 -2.75
CA ILE A 259 1.75 15.15 -1.45
C ILE A 259 1.48 16.15 -0.30
N ARG A 260 1.98 17.39 -0.39
CA ARG A 260 1.69 18.46 0.59
C ARG A 260 0.21 18.78 0.76
N ARG A 261 -0.59 18.62 -0.31
CA ARG A 261 -2.05 18.85 -0.28
C ARG A 261 -2.79 17.80 0.54
N LEU A 262 -2.27 16.57 0.64
CA LEU A 262 -2.84 15.48 1.45
C LEU A 262 -2.85 15.81 2.95
N PHE A 263 -1.94 16.69 3.38
CA PHE A 263 -1.79 17.17 4.76
C PHE A 263 -2.21 18.64 4.90
N GLY A 264 -3.19 19.07 4.10
CA GLY A 264 -3.85 20.37 4.22
C GLY A 264 -2.98 21.59 3.86
N ASN A 265 -1.91 21.39 3.09
CA ASN A 265 -0.87 22.39 2.79
C ASN A 265 -0.12 22.98 4.01
N GLN A 266 -0.44 22.59 5.26
CA GLN A 266 0.34 22.96 6.46
C GLN A 266 1.61 22.09 6.59
N SER A 267 2.20 21.76 5.44
CA SER A 267 3.10 20.63 5.22
C SER A 267 4.59 21.01 5.33
N ALA A 268 4.89 21.99 6.16
CA ALA A 268 6.28 22.36 6.49
C ALA A 268 6.98 21.29 7.35
N THR A 269 6.22 20.43 8.03
CA THR A 269 6.69 19.34 8.90
C THR A 269 6.54 17.94 8.29
N VAL A 270 6.22 17.83 6.99
CA VAL A 270 6.12 16.53 6.29
C VAL A 270 7.40 16.32 5.49
N ASP A 271 8.31 15.49 5.98
CA ASP A 271 9.50 15.09 5.22
C ASP A 271 9.06 14.36 3.95
N GLN A 272 9.68 14.69 2.80
CA GLN A 272 9.21 14.24 1.49
C GLN A 272 10.37 13.82 0.59
N GLU A 273 10.67 12.53 0.61
CA GLU A 273 11.67 11.91 -0.27
C GLU A 273 11.00 11.25 -1.46
N VAL A 274 10.81 12.07 -2.48
CA VAL A 274 10.39 11.69 -3.84
C VAL A 274 11.60 11.80 -4.74
N LYS A 275 11.94 10.73 -5.47
CA LYS A 275 13.07 10.72 -6.42
C LYS A 275 12.78 9.91 -7.67
N ASP A 276 13.18 10.41 -8.84
CA ASP A 276 13.29 9.60 -10.05
C ASP A 276 14.42 8.58 -9.87
N SER A 277 14.02 7.33 -9.63
CA SER A 277 14.88 6.21 -9.29
C SER A 277 14.07 4.92 -9.34
N SER A 278 14.68 3.79 -9.69
CA SER A 278 13.97 2.51 -9.59
C SER A 278 13.77 2.16 -8.12
N CYS A 279 12.79 1.28 -7.81
CA CYS A 279 12.59 0.81 -6.43
C CYS A 279 13.88 0.25 -5.81
N ARG A 280 14.77 -0.33 -6.61
CA ARG A 280 16.08 -0.82 -6.16
C ARG A 280 16.97 0.32 -5.69
N ASP A 281 17.14 1.33 -6.52
CA ASP A 281 18.11 2.40 -6.25
C ASP A 281 17.58 3.28 -5.10
N PHE A 282 16.28 3.56 -5.10
CA PHE A 282 15.57 4.22 -4.00
C PHE A 282 15.77 3.52 -2.66
N PHE A 283 15.53 2.21 -2.57
CA PHE A 283 15.71 1.44 -1.32
C PHE A 283 17.18 1.18 -0.95
N GLN A 284 18.13 1.42 -1.85
CA GLN A 284 19.57 1.44 -1.51
C GLN A 284 19.99 2.81 -0.96
N GLU A 285 19.63 3.90 -1.64
CA GLU A 285 19.99 5.28 -1.30
C GLU A 285 19.33 5.75 0.00
N PHE A 286 17.99 5.68 0.07
CA PHE A 286 17.25 6.09 1.27
C PHE A 286 17.30 5.05 2.39
N SER A 287 18.14 4.00 2.30
CA SER A 287 18.23 2.93 3.30
C SER A 287 18.55 3.40 4.74
N MET A 288 19.10 4.61 4.91
CA MET A 288 19.27 5.25 6.22
C MET A 288 18.05 6.09 6.65
N SER A 289 17.52 6.98 5.80
CA SER A 289 16.33 7.81 6.13
C SER A 289 15.05 6.97 6.29
N LEU A 290 14.93 5.92 5.49
CA LEU A 290 13.91 4.89 5.63
C LEU A 290 14.18 3.95 6.80
N SER A 291 15.40 3.84 7.34
CA SER A 291 15.65 2.97 8.50
C SER A 291 14.73 3.35 9.65
N PHE A 292 14.08 2.34 10.19
CA PHE A 292 12.97 2.46 11.14
C PHE A 292 13.44 2.07 12.55
#